data_AF-A0A3N2GTI8-F1
#
_entry.id   AF-A0A3N2GTI8-F1
#
_cell.length_a   1.000
_cell.length_b   1.000
_cell.length_c   1.000
_cell.angle_alpha   90.00
_cell.angle_beta   90.00
_cell.angle_gamma   90.00
#
_symmetry.space_group_name_H-M   'P 1'
#
loop_
_entity.id
_entity.type
_entity.pdbx_description
1 polymer ?
#
loop_
_entity_poly.entity_id
_entity_poly.type
_entity_poly.pdbx_seq_one_letter_code
_entity_poly.pdbx_strand_id
1 'polypeptide(L)' 'MTEENVRFFGGPLDGRVQTLDDPVSGTVMRHVHLHEGPKIETFYQLGFSPEAGWEYRLCGLPASEVDEAREL' A
#
# COMPACT_ATOMS: atom_id res chain seq x y z
N MET A 1 -20.63 7.21 4.94
CA MET A 1 -19.34 6.83 4.33
C MET A 1 -19.33 5.31 4.24
N THR A 2 -18.75 4.74 3.19
CA THR A 2 -18.75 3.29 2.98
C THR A 2 -17.43 2.75 3.50
N GLU A 3 -17.50 1.95 4.55
CA GLU A 3 -16.33 1.26 5.11
C GLU A 3 -16.05 0.01 4.26
N GLU A 4 -14.85 -0.08 3.70
CA GLU A 4 -14.43 -1.18 2.84
C GLU A 4 -13.22 -1.90 3.42
N ASN A 5 -13.26 -3.23 3.40
CA ASN A 5 -12.13 -4.05 3.85
C ASN A 5 -11.15 -4.26 2.70
N VAL A 6 -9.90 -3.91 2.94
CA VAL A 6 -8.82 -3.96 1.96
C VAL A 6 -7.76 -4.93 2.43
N ARG A 7 -7.35 -5.85 1.56
CA ARG A 7 -6.32 -6.86 1.86
C ARG A 7 -4.98 -6.49 1.28
N PHE A 8 -3.91 -6.73 2.03
CA PHE A 8 -2.53 -6.54 1.58
C PHE A 8 -1.98 -7.79 0.91
N PHE A 9 -1.24 -7.58 -0.18
CA PHE A 9 -0.53 -8.61 -0.94
C PHE A 9 0.93 -8.21 -1.18
N GLY A 10 1.85 -9.09 -0.77
CA GLY A 10 3.30 -8.92 -0.84
C GLY A 10 3.89 -8.18 0.36
N GLY A 11 5.21 -8.34 0.56
CA GLY A 11 5.97 -7.61 1.57
C GLY A 11 5.58 -7.94 3.03
N PRO A 12 5.92 -7.06 3.98
CA PRO A 12 5.74 -7.30 5.42
C PRO A 12 4.29 -7.28 5.90
N LEU A 13 3.37 -6.68 5.13
CA LEU A 13 1.95 -6.61 5.48
C LEU A 13 1.11 -7.69 4.80
N ASP A 14 1.70 -8.60 4.01
CA ASP A 14 0.97 -9.64 3.28
C ASP A 14 -0.06 -10.38 4.16
N GLY A 15 -1.27 -10.54 3.61
CA GLY A 15 -2.37 -11.23 4.26
C GLY A 15 -3.14 -10.41 5.30
N ARG A 16 -2.63 -9.25 5.73
CA ARG A 16 -3.36 -8.33 6.63
C ARG A 16 -4.57 -7.71 5.96
N VAL A 17 -5.55 -7.31 6.76
CA VAL A 17 -6.75 -6.60 6.33
C VAL A 17 -6.85 -5.28 7.08
N GLN A 18 -7.19 -4.21 6.37
CA GLN A 18 -7.44 -2.88 6.92
C GLN A 18 -8.79 -2.38 6.41
N THR A 19 -9.56 -1.75 7.29
CA THR A 19 -10.77 -1.03 6.90
C THR A 19 -10.41 0.39 6.46
N LEU A 20 -10.87 0.80 5.28
CA LEU A 20 -10.75 2.16 4.77
C LEU A 20 -12.12 2.80 4.67
N ASP A 21 -12.16 4.11 4.89
CA ASP A 21 -13.30 4.96 4.59
C ASP A 21 -13.06 5.62 3.23
N ASP A 22 -13.96 5.42 2.27
CA ASP A 22 -13.90 5.99 0.91
C ASP A 22 -12.57 5.70 0.17
N PRO A 23 -12.26 4.42 -0.13
CA PRO A 23 -11.04 4.04 -0.83
C PRO A 23 -10.95 4.63 -2.25
N VAL A 24 -9.76 5.12 -2.62
CA VAL A 24 -9.48 5.69 -3.95
C VAL A 24 -8.41 4.88 -4.67
N SER A 25 -8.75 4.32 -5.82
CA SER A 25 -7.82 3.54 -6.65
C SER A 25 -6.61 4.38 -7.08
N GLY A 26 -5.42 3.78 -7.05
CA GLY A 26 -4.15 4.45 -7.31
C GLY A 26 -3.52 5.11 -6.08
N THR A 27 -4.23 5.18 -4.93
CA THR A 27 -3.65 5.68 -3.68
C THR A 27 -2.46 4.85 -3.27
N VAL A 28 -1.33 5.51 -2.97
CA VAL A 28 -0.13 4.85 -2.47
C VAL A 28 -0.03 4.99 -0.95
N MET A 29 0.01 3.85 -0.27
CA MET A 29 0.26 3.74 1.17
C MET A 29 1.73 3.46 1.42
N ARG A 30 2.31 4.15 2.41
CA ARG A 30 3.69 3.94 2.86
C ARG A 30 3.69 3.26 4.22
N HIS A 31 4.20 2.04 4.27
CA HIS A 31 4.50 1.32 5.50
C HIS A 31 5.94 1.60 5.91
N VAL A 32 6.14 2.08 7.14
CA VAL A 32 7.45 2.34 7.71
C VAL A 32 7.67 1.40 8.88
N HIS A 33 8.80 0.69 8.85
CA HIS A 33 9.23 -0.20 9.90
C HIS A 33 10.54 0.33 10.52
N LEU A 34 10.52 0.55 11.84
CA LEU A 34 11.64 1.10 12.62
C LEU A 34 11.99 0.12 13.75
N HIS A 35 13.14 -0.53 13.65
CA HIS A 35 13.71 -1.33 14.74
C HIS A 35 15.18 -0.96 14.88
N GLU A 36 15.52 -0.10 15.86
CA GLU A 36 16.88 0.22 16.34
C GLU A 36 18.02 0.19 15.28
N GLY A 37 17.70 0.60 14.05
CA GLY A 37 18.44 0.29 12.83
C GLY A 37 17.90 1.11 11.65
N PRO A 38 18.37 0.88 10.41
CA PRO A 38 17.96 1.69 9.27
C PRO A 38 16.44 1.59 9.05
N LYS A 39 15.81 2.73 8.77
CA LYS A 39 14.39 2.83 8.44
C LYS A 39 14.11 2.00 7.18
N ILE A 40 13.16 1.08 7.27
CA ILE A 40 12.69 0.30 6.12
C ILE A 40 11.34 0.85 5.68
N GLU A 41 11.24 1.21 4.41
CA GLU A 41 10.02 1.74 3.81
C GLU A 41 9.52 0.75 2.76
N THR A 42 8.22 0.51 2.78
CA THR A 42 7.53 -0.35 1.81
C THR A 42 6.30 0.38 1.32
N PHE A 43 6.09 0.38 0.01
CA PHE A 43 4.99 1.09 -0.63
C PHE A 43 3.98 0.09 -1.19
N TYR A 44 2.70 0.40 -1.00
CA TYR A 44 1.60 -0.38 -1.50
C TYR A 44 0.69 0.52 -2.31
N GLN A 45 0.26 0.08 -3.49
CA GLN A 45 -0.74 0.78 -4.28
C GLN A 45 -2.10 0.13 -4.08
N LEU A 46 -3.09 0.95 -3.79
CA LEU A 46 -4.49 0.55 -3.70
C LEU A 46 -5.05 0.35 -5.11
N GLY A 47 -5.63 -0.82 -5.36
CA GLY A 47 -6.37 -1.12 -6.57
C GLY A 47 -7.72 -1.73 -6.23
N PHE A 48 -8.67 -1.59 -7.16
CA PHE A 48 -9.96 -2.27 -7.09
C PHE A 48 -10.05 -3.29 -8.23
N SER A 49 -10.43 -4.51 -7.90
CA SER A 49 -10.80 -5.55 -8.87
C SER A 49 -12.26 -5.95 -8.66
N PRO A 50 -13.07 -6.08 -9.71
CA PRO A 50 -14.46 -6.51 -9.57
C PRO A 50 -14.60 -7.93 -8.99
N GLU A 51 -13.56 -8.77 -9.10
CA GLU A 51 -13.58 -10.15 -8.60
C GLU A 51 -13.12 -10.27 -7.14
N ALA A 52 -12.18 -9.42 -6.73
CA ALA A 52 -11.50 -9.51 -5.42
C ALA A 52 -11.85 -8.36 -4.46
N GLY A 53 -12.44 -7.27 -4.95
CA GLY A 53 -12.65 -6.03 -4.22
C GLY A 53 -11.38 -5.18 -4.14
N TRP A 54 -11.23 -4.46 -3.03
CA TRP A 54 -10.10 -3.57 -2.80
C TRP A 54 -8.86 -4.32 -2.28
N GLU A 55 -7.71 -4.02 -2.89
CA GLU A 55 -6.44 -4.67 -2.57
C GLU A 55 -5.30 -3.64 -2.50
N TYR A 56 -4.46 -3.77 -1.49
CA TYR A 56 -3.14 -3.13 -1.46
C TYR A 56 -2.11 -4.10 -2.01
N ARG A 57 -1.49 -3.77 -3.16
CA ARG A 57 -0.43 -4.57 -3.75
C ARG A 57 0.91 -3.88 -3.60
N LEU A 58 1.94 -4.62 -3.19
CA LEU A 58 3.30 -4.13 -3.08
C LEU A 58 3.74 -3.47 -4.39
N CYS A 59 4.18 -2.20 -4.31
CA CYS A 59 4.81 -1.53 -5.43
C CYS A 59 6.14 -2.25 -5.73
N GLY A 60 6.31 -2.73 -6.97
CA GLY A 60 7.55 -3.39 -7.40
C GLY A 60 8.75 -2.45 -7.54
N LEU A 61 8.57 -1.15 -7.27
CA LEU A 61 9.63 -0.15 -7.35
C LEU A 61 10.36 -0.07 -6.00
N PRO A 62 11.70 -0.01 -5.99
CA PRO A 62 12.45 0.23 -4.76
C PRO A 62 12.05 1.58 -4.16
N ALA A 63 12.06 1.67 -2.82
CA ALA A 63 11.68 2.86 -2.06
C ALA A 63 12.37 4.17 -2.49
N SER A 64 13.48 4.09 -3.24
CA SER A 64 14.23 5.23 -3.77
C SER A 64 13.59 5.88 -5.01
N GLU A 65 12.79 5.15 -5.82
CA GLU A 65 12.26 5.67 -7.10
C GLU A 65 10.83 6.21 -7.00
N VAL A 66 10.13 5.95 -5.89
CA VAL A 66 8.78 6.48 -5.63
C VAL A 66 8.78 7.94 -5.16
N ASP A 67 9.93 8.47 -4.73
CA ASP A 67 10.09 9.88 -4.37
C ASP A 67 10.30 10.75 -5.63
N GLU A 68 11.09 10.27 -6.60
CA GLU A 68 11.35 10.98 -7.87
C GLU A 68 10.11 11.05 -8.79
N ALA A 69 9.20 10.06 -8.72
CA ALA A 69 7.96 10.07 -9.51
C ALA A 69 6.91 11.08 -9.01
N ARG A 70 7.10 11.71 -7.85
CA ARG A 70 6.23 12.80 -7.34
C ARG A 70 6.67 14.20 -7.75
N GLU A 71 7.82 14.35 -8.42
CA GLU A 71 8.38 15.64 -8.83
C GLU A 71 8.28 15.92 -10.35
N LEU A 72 7.43 15.17 -11.09
CA LEU A 72 7.14 15.41 -12.51
C LEU A 72 5.69 15.86 -12.75
#